data_AF-A0AAE1DTV1-F1
#
_entry.id   AF-A0AAE1DTV1-F1
#
_cell.length_a   1.000
_cell.length_b   1.000
_cell.length_c   1.000
_cell.angle_alpha   90.00
_cell.angle_beta   90.00
_cell.angle_gamma   90.00
#
_symmetry.space_group_name_H-M   'P 1'
#
loop_
_entity.id
_entity.type
_entity.pdbx_description
1 polymer ?
#
loop_
_entity_poly.entity_id
_entity_poly.type
_entity_poly.pdbx_seq_one_letter_code
_entity_poly.pdbx_strand_id
1 'polypeptide(L)'
;MASSVQNIDPVMEKPWQRAQRLQQYDFYRKSAYPPMSIEPVPYERNRLAGEGMTAEQRALRKQWVKDQILHHEPRHVPELRPLNIFRRLYRLPADLLIEKPAMMLFSQQTASIMRYTIPKMLMAFGASYFIWYQLKYHQNDWTRANGVVVYKGKPILLGKEAKAAPEKDKTDYFDRGFKSRKVLLYKSD
;
A
#
# COMPACT_ATOMS: atom_id res chain seq x y z
N MET A 1 -60.98 19.31 16.63
CA MET A 1 -59.96 18.98 17.65
C MET A 1 -58.61 19.01 16.97
N ALA A 2 -57.75 19.97 17.30
CA ALA A 2 -56.40 20.03 16.72
C ALA A 2 -55.51 19.01 17.41
N SER A 3 -54.97 18.05 16.65
CA SER A 3 -53.98 17.10 17.14
C SER A 3 -52.68 17.84 17.45
N SER A 4 -52.29 17.90 18.73
CA SER A 4 -50.98 18.39 19.13
C SER A 4 -49.92 17.44 18.57
N VAL A 5 -49.15 17.87 17.57
CA VAL A 5 -47.97 17.15 17.12
C VAL A 5 -46.97 17.16 18.29
N GLN A 6 -46.83 16.03 18.97
CA GLN A 6 -45.76 15.86 19.93
C GLN A 6 -44.45 15.77 19.14
N ASN A 7 -43.54 16.72 19.35
CA ASN A 7 -42.17 16.60 18.86
C ASN A 7 -41.51 15.43 19.59
N ILE A 8 -41.59 14.25 18.98
CA ILE A 8 -40.91 13.05 19.46
C ILE A 8 -39.45 13.21 19.05
N ASP A 9 -38.54 13.30 20.02
CA ASP A 9 -37.11 13.28 19.76
C ASP A 9 -36.79 11.98 18.98
N PRO A 10 -36.15 12.06 17.80
CA PRO A 10 -36.02 10.91 16.88
C PRO A 10 -35.17 9.76 17.45
N VAL A 11 -34.46 10.01 18.56
CA VAL A 11 -33.55 9.05 19.21
C VAL A 11 -34.14 8.49 20.52
N MET A 12 -35.33 8.94 20.96
CA MET A 12 -36.00 8.49 22.20
C MET A 12 -35.08 8.50 23.46
N GLU A 13 -34.18 9.47 23.55
CA GLU A 13 -33.22 9.54 24.64
C GLU A 13 -33.85 10.09 25.91
N LYS A 14 -33.53 9.49 27.06
CA LYS A 14 -33.98 10.04 28.34
C LYS A 14 -33.30 11.40 28.58
N PRO A 15 -33.98 12.40 29.18
CA PRO A 15 -33.40 13.73 29.38
C PRO A 15 -32.03 13.73 30.10
N TRP A 16 -31.82 12.81 31.04
CA TRP A 16 -30.55 12.66 31.76
C TRP A 16 -29.41 12.11 30.89
N GLN A 17 -29.69 11.23 29.91
CA GLN A 17 -28.68 10.70 28.99
C GLN A 17 -28.18 11.81 28.06
N ARG A 18 -29.10 12.66 27.59
CA ARG A 18 -28.77 13.86 26.79
C ARG A 18 -27.92 14.84 27.59
N ALA A 19 -28.28 15.11 28.84
CA ALA A 19 -27.51 15.98 29.72
C ALA A 19 -26.08 15.44 29.96
N GLN A 20 -25.95 14.14 30.23
CA GLN A 20 -24.64 13.49 30.44
C GLN A 20 -23.76 13.55 29.18
N ARG A 21 -24.33 13.34 27.99
CA ARG A 21 -23.59 13.48 26.72
C ARG A 21 -23.12 14.91 26.49
N LEU A 22 -23.98 15.89 26.76
CA LEU A 22 -23.61 17.31 26.62
C LEU A 22 -22.48 17.69 27.60
N GLN A 23 -22.57 17.25 28.86
CA GLN A 23 -21.49 17.44 29.84
C GLN A 23 -20.18 16.80 29.40
N GLN A 24 -20.23 15.58 28.86
CA GLN A 24 -19.05 14.89 28.34
C GLN A 24 -18.46 15.61 27.12
N TYR A 25 -19.32 16.09 26.22
CA TYR A 25 -18.91 16.90 25.07
C TYR A 25 -18.22 18.19 25.50
N ASP A 26 -18.81 18.92 26.46
CA ASP A 26 -18.25 20.16 27.00
C ASP A 26 -16.91 19.91 27.74
N PHE A 27 -16.80 18.80 28.49
CA PHE A 27 -15.57 18.38 29.15
C PHE A 27 -14.43 18.16 28.15
N TYR A 28 -14.68 17.44 27.05
CA TYR A 28 -13.67 17.21 26.02
C TYR A 28 -13.34 18.47 25.20
N ARG A 29 -14.32 19.37 25.04
CA ARG A 29 -14.17 20.61 24.29
C ARG A 29 -13.23 21.61 24.98
N LYS A 30 -13.15 21.58 26.32
CA LYS A 30 -12.35 22.52 27.15
C LYS A 30 -12.68 24.01 27.01
N SER A 31 -13.63 24.40 26.14
CA SER A 31 -14.14 25.77 25.97
C SER A 31 -15.58 25.88 26.47
N ALA A 32 -15.94 27.01 27.08
CA ALA A 32 -17.30 27.26 27.56
C ALA A 32 -18.33 27.44 26.42
N TYR A 33 -17.88 27.81 25.22
CA TYR A 33 -18.75 28.12 24.08
C TYR A 33 -18.79 26.98 23.05
N PRO A 34 -19.95 26.72 22.42
CA PRO A 34 -20.05 25.74 21.35
C PRO A 34 -19.11 26.08 20.20
N PRO A 35 -18.64 25.08 19.42
CA PRO A 35 -17.82 25.37 18.26
C PRO A 35 -18.62 26.26 17.30
N MET A 36 -18.10 27.45 17.07
CA MET A 36 -18.64 28.39 16.10
C MET A 36 -17.60 28.60 15.01
N SER A 37 -18.07 28.82 13.78
CA SER A 37 -17.16 29.25 12.72
C SER A 37 -16.58 30.61 13.10
N ILE A 38 -15.26 30.71 13.08
CA ILE A 38 -14.54 31.97 13.27
C ILE A 38 -14.62 32.83 12.00
N GLU A 39 -15.06 32.24 10.87
CA GLU A 39 -15.22 32.94 9.61
C GLU A 39 -16.31 34.04 9.71
N PRO A 40 -15.95 35.32 9.55
CA PRO A 40 -16.94 36.39 9.50
C PRO A 40 -17.70 36.33 8.19
N VAL A 41 -19.04 36.34 8.28
CA VAL A 41 -19.99 36.34 7.16
C VAL A 41 -19.71 35.20 6.15
N PRO A 42 -19.90 33.92 6.56
CA PRO A 42 -19.55 32.76 5.72
C PRO A 42 -20.43 32.64 4.47
N TYR A 43 -21.67 33.13 4.52
CA TYR A 43 -22.61 33.04 3.40
C TYR A 43 -22.49 34.25 2.47
N GLU A 44 -22.36 33.99 1.16
CA GLU A 44 -22.23 35.02 0.12
C GLU A 44 -23.44 35.95 0.05
N ARG A 45 -24.65 35.41 0.24
CA ARG A 45 -25.88 36.20 0.26
C ARG A 45 -25.84 37.29 1.33
N ASN A 46 -25.28 36.99 2.50
CA ASN A 46 -25.14 37.97 3.58
C ASN A 46 -24.07 39.04 3.27
N ARG A 47 -23.17 38.77 2.31
CA ARG A 47 -22.16 39.74 1.85
C ARG A 47 -22.71 40.67 0.76
N LEU A 48 -23.58 40.13 -0.10
CA LEU A 48 -24.00 40.78 -1.35
C LEU A 48 -25.44 41.32 -1.33
N ALA A 49 -26.33 40.82 -0.46
CA ALA A 49 -27.73 41.23 -0.44
C ALA A 49 -27.97 42.47 0.44
N GLY A 50 -28.96 43.29 0.06
CA GLY A 50 -29.40 44.46 0.83
C GLY A 50 -28.36 45.59 0.85
N GLU A 51 -28.07 46.12 2.04
CA GLU A 51 -27.06 47.16 2.26
C GLU A 51 -25.61 46.62 2.17
N GLY A 52 -25.44 45.30 2.00
CA GLY A 52 -24.14 44.64 1.91
C GLY A 52 -23.40 44.56 3.25
N MET A 53 -22.07 44.42 3.20
CA MET A 53 -21.24 44.34 4.41
C MET A 53 -21.03 45.71 5.07
N THR A 54 -21.21 45.76 6.39
CA THR A 54 -20.81 46.91 7.20
C THR A 54 -19.28 47.10 7.16
N ALA A 55 -18.79 48.31 7.48
CA ALA A 55 -17.36 48.60 7.49
C ALA A 55 -16.57 47.66 8.43
N GLU A 56 -17.16 47.34 9.59
CA GLU A 56 -16.59 46.41 10.58
C GLU A 56 -16.51 44.98 10.03
N GLN A 57 -17.59 44.48 9.43
CA GLN A 57 -17.62 43.15 8.82
C GLN A 57 -16.59 43.04 7.68
N ARG A 58 -16.41 44.11 6.90
CA ARG A 58 -15.42 44.17 5.82
C ARG A 58 -13.99 44.14 6.38
N ALA A 59 -13.71 44.82 7.49
CA ALA A 59 -12.41 44.78 8.15
C ALA A 59 -12.09 43.37 8.70
N LEU A 60 -13.05 42.75 9.38
CA LEU A 60 -12.92 41.37 9.89
C LEU A 60 -12.70 40.36 8.76
N ARG A 61 -13.45 40.49 7.65
CA ARG A 61 -13.27 39.64 6.48
C ARG A 61 -11.90 39.84 5.83
N LYS A 62 -11.44 41.08 5.71
CA LYS A 62 -10.11 41.41 5.19
C LYS A 62 -9.01 40.76 6.04
N GLN A 63 -9.15 40.80 7.35
CA GLN A 63 -8.24 40.13 8.28
C GLN A 63 -8.29 38.61 8.10
N TRP A 64 -9.47 37.99 8.10
CA TRP A 64 -9.62 36.55 7.93
C TRP A 64 -9.00 36.04 6.61
N VAL A 65 -9.20 36.76 5.50
CA VAL A 65 -8.59 36.43 4.20
C VAL A 65 -7.06 36.53 4.27
N LYS A 66 -6.54 37.54 4.97
CA LYS A 66 -5.10 37.69 5.19
C LYS A 66 -4.54 36.56 6.04
N ASP A 67 -5.28 36.09 7.03
CA ASP A 67 -4.88 34.98 7.91
C ASP A 67 -4.88 33.62 7.18
N GLN A 68 -5.63 33.48 6.07
CA GLN A 68 -5.54 32.30 5.19
C GLN A 68 -4.23 32.24 4.40
N ILE A 69 -3.48 33.35 4.31
CA ILE A 69 -2.18 33.37 3.64
C ILE A 69 -1.19 32.66 4.54
N LEU A 70 -0.89 31.41 4.19
CA LEU A 70 0.03 30.58 4.94
C LEU A 70 1.46 31.14 4.83
N HIS A 71 2.06 31.52 5.97
CA HIS A 71 3.43 32.05 6.01
C HIS A 71 4.50 31.02 5.65
N HIS A 72 4.26 29.73 5.92
CA HIS A 72 5.21 28.65 5.69
C HIS A 72 4.51 27.40 5.16
N GLU A 73 5.04 26.82 4.09
CA GLU A 73 4.60 25.51 3.62
C GLU A 73 4.86 24.42 4.68
N PRO A 74 4.10 23.29 4.63
CA PRO A 74 4.35 22.16 5.51
C PRO A 74 5.81 21.69 5.42
N ARG A 75 6.56 21.85 6.52
CA ARG A 75 7.96 21.41 6.58
C ARG A 75 8.02 19.92 6.86
N HIS A 76 8.81 19.20 6.06
CA HIS A 76 9.12 17.81 6.37
C HIS A 76 10.10 17.76 7.56
N VAL A 77 9.58 17.46 8.75
CA VAL A 77 10.37 17.27 9.96
C VAL A 77 10.71 15.78 10.11
N PRO A 78 11.97 15.35 9.94
CA PRO A 78 12.36 13.93 10.04
C PRO A 78 12.06 13.32 11.42
N GLU A 79 12.06 14.15 12.46
CA GLU A 79 11.84 13.75 13.85
C GLU A 79 10.41 13.30 14.13
N LEU A 80 9.41 13.77 13.36
CA LEU A 80 8.02 13.35 13.51
C LEU A 80 7.77 11.91 13.05
N ARG A 81 8.71 11.32 12.29
CA ARG A 81 8.64 9.94 11.79
C ARG A 81 9.97 9.22 12.01
N PRO A 82 10.35 8.99 13.28
CA PRO A 82 11.63 8.37 13.58
C PRO A 82 11.66 6.95 13.02
N LEU A 83 12.76 6.61 12.33
CA LEU A 83 13.01 5.28 11.80
C LEU A 83 14.12 4.58 12.57
N ASN A 84 13.94 3.29 12.85
CA ASN A 84 14.94 2.40 13.43
C ASN A 84 16.21 2.37 12.57
N ILE A 85 17.39 2.16 13.20
CA ILE A 85 18.69 2.14 12.52
C ILE A 85 18.71 1.12 11.37
N PHE A 86 18.20 -0.10 11.60
CA PHE A 86 18.12 -1.13 10.56
C PHE A 86 17.25 -0.70 9.37
N ARG A 87 16.15 0.04 9.62
CA ARG A 87 15.33 0.57 8.54
C ARG A 87 16.04 1.67 7.76
N ARG A 88 16.91 2.46 8.42
CA ARG A 88 17.74 3.47 7.73
C ARG A 88 18.78 2.80 6.83
N LEU A 89 19.50 1.80 7.35
CA LEU A 89 20.52 1.06 6.60
C LEU A 89 19.94 0.33 5.39
N TYR A 90 18.82 -0.37 5.57
CA TYR A 90 18.13 -1.07 4.47
C TYR A 90 17.60 -0.11 3.40
N ARG A 91 17.16 1.09 3.78
CA ARG A 91 16.64 2.11 2.85
C ARG A 91 17.76 2.81 2.07
N LEU A 92 18.91 3.03 2.69
CA LEU A 92 20.04 3.78 2.15
C LEU A 92 20.38 3.47 0.68
N PRO A 93 20.53 2.20 0.23
CA PRO A 93 20.89 1.93 -1.17
C PRO A 93 19.79 2.37 -2.14
N ALA A 94 18.51 2.14 -1.83
CA ALA A 94 17.41 2.58 -2.69
C ALA A 94 17.31 4.11 -2.73
N ASP A 95 17.58 4.77 -1.62
CA ASP A 95 17.46 6.23 -1.51
C ASP A 95 18.58 6.92 -2.31
N LEU A 96 19.81 6.38 -2.25
CA LEU A 96 20.95 6.93 -3.00
C LEU A 96 20.89 6.61 -4.49
N LEU A 97 20.57 5.37 -4.86
CA LEU A 97 20.68 4.91 -6.25
C LEU A 97 19.43 5.20 -7.09
N ILE A 98 18.27 5.33 -6.47
CA ILE A 98 16.99 5.44 -7.19
C ILE A 98 16.31 6.76 -6.87
N GLU A 99 16.05 7.04 -5.60
CA GLU A 99 15.21 8.18 -5.22
C GLU A 99 15.89 9.53 -5.53
N LYS A 100 17.14 9.73 -5.13
CA LYS A 100 17.88 10.96 -5.42
C LYS A 100 17.99 11.30 -6.91
N PRO A 101 18.44 10.39 -7.80
CA PRO A 101 18.48 10.68 -9.23
C PRO A 101 17.08 10.84 -9.82
N ALA A 102 16.09 10.07 -9.35
CA ALA A 102 14.70 10.21 -9.83
C ALA A 102 14.08 11.56 -9.44
N MET A 103 14.38 12.08 -8.25
CA MET A 103 13.92 13.42 -7.82
C MET A 103 14.54 14.54 -8.65
N MET A 104 15.76 14.36 -9.18
CA MET A 104 16.40 15.35 -10.06
C MET A 104 15.75 15.40 -11.45
N LEU A 105 15.25 14.25 -11.94
CA LEU A 105 14.73 14.11 -13.29
C LEU A 105 13.21 14.19 -13.37
N PHE A 106 12.50 13.82 -12.29
CA PHE A 106 11.06 13.65 -12.27
C PHE A 106 10.41 14.31 -11.04
N SER A 107 9.07 14.23 -10.96
CA SER A 107 8.30 14.72 -9.82
C SER A 107 8.52 13.89 -8.56
N GLN A 108 8.30 14.49 -7.38
CA GLN A 108 8.42 13.79 -6.10
C GLN A 108 7.55 12.52 -6.01
N GLN A 109 6.35 12.57 -6.61
CA GLN A 109 5.44 11.42 -6.62
C GLN A 109 6.00 10.25 -7.43
N THR A 110 6.51 10.54 -8.63
CA THR A 110 7.09 9.50 -9.50
C THR A 110 8.38 8.93 -8.91
N ALA A 111 9.24 9.76 -8.32
CA ALA A 111 10.43 9.31 -7.60
C ALA A 111 10.08 8.37 -6.43
N SER A 112 9.03 8.68 -5.66
CA SER A 112 8.55 7.81 -4.57
C SER A 112 8.03 6.46 -5.08
N ILE A 113 7.35 6.44 -6.24
CA ILE A 113 6.88 5.19 -6.85
C ILE A 113 8.08 4.34 -7.30
N MET A 114 9.04 4.95 -8.00
CA MET A 114 10.26 4.28 -8.48
C MET A 114 11.06 3.66 -7.32
N ARG A 115 11.25 4.40 -6.23
CA ARG A 115 11.91 3.91 -5.01
C ARG A 115 11.26 2.63 -4.47
N TYR A 116 9.94 2.50 -4.59
CA TYR A 116 9.22 1.34 -4.07
C TYR A 116 9.20 0.16 -5.05
N THR A 117 9.04 0.42 -6.35
CA THR A 117 8.84 -0.63 -7.36
C THR A 117 10.16 -1.25 -7.82
N ILE A 118 11.19 -0.44 -8.09
CA ILE A 118 12.44 -0.90 -8.71
C ILE A 118 13.18 -1.93 -7.83
N PRO A 119 13.40 -1.71 -6.52
CA PRO A 119 14.09 -2.69 -5.69
C PRO A 119 13.33 -4.02 -5.61
N LYS A 120 12.00 -3.97 -5.61
CA LYS A 120 11.15 -5.18 -5.56
C LYS A 120 11.24 -5.98 -6.85
N MET A 121 11.21 -5.29 -7.99
CA MET A 121 11.41 -5.94 -9.29
C MET A 121 12.81 -6.56 -9.40
N LEU A 122 13.84 -5.86 -8.92
CA LEU A 122 15.21 -6.38 -8.91
C LEU A 122 15.36 -7.60 -8.00
N MET A 123 14.78 -7.56 -6.79
CA MET A 123 14.77 -8.71 -5.88
C MET A 123 14.01 -9.90 -6.46
N ALA A 124 12.84 -9.66 -7.06
CA ALA A 124 12.04 -10.72 -7.70
C ALA A 124 12.79 -11.35 -8.88
N PHE A 125 13.46 -10.53 -9.69
CA PHE A 125 14.30 -10.99 -10.79
C PHE A 125 15.52 -11.78 -10.31
N GLY A 126 16.23 -11.28 -9.29
CA GLY A 126 17.37 -11.98 -8.70
C GLY A 126 16.97 -13.32 -8.09
N ALA A 127 15.84 -13.35 -7.36
CA ALA A 127 15.30 -14.58 -6.77
C ALA A 127 14.87 -15.59 -7.84
N SER A 128 14.18 -15.15 -8.90
CA SER A 128 13.77 -16.05 -9.98
C SER A 128 14.97 -16.62 -10.74
N TYR A 129 15.98 -15.79 -11.01
CA TYR A 129 17.23 -16.24 -11.64
C TYR A 129 17.98 -17.23 -10.75
N PHE A 130 18.09 -16.94 -9.44
CA PHE A 130 18.69 -17.85 -8.48
C PHE A 130 17.97 -19.21 -8.44
N ILE A 131 16.63 -19.19 -8.33
CA ILE A 131 15.83 -20.42 -8.35
C ILE A 131 16.04 -21.19 -9.65
N TRP A 132 15.99 -20.50 -10.80
CA TRP A 132 16.22 -21.13 -12.10
C TRP A 132 17.61 -21.76 -12.19
N TYR A 133 18.64 -21.06 -11.73
CA TYR A 133 20.02 -21.56 -11.74
C TYR A 133 20.16 -22.81 -10.85
N GLN A 134 19.61 -22.76 -9.63
CA GLN A 134 19.58 -23.91 -8.72
C GLN A 134 18.85 -25.10 -9.35
N LEU A 135 17.66 -24.86 -9.91
CA LEU A 135 16.89 -25.90 -10.59
C LEU A 135 17.53 -26.41 -11.87
N LYS A 136 18.47 -25.69 -12.51
CA LYS A 136 19.10 -26.14 -13.76
C LYS A 136 20.39 -26.92 -13.53
N TYR A 137 21.24 -26.47 -12.60
CA TYR A 137 22.59 -27.01 -12.41
C TYR A 137 22.74 -27.88 -11.15
N HIS A 138 21.82 -27.75 -10.20
CA HIS A 138 21.79 -28.51 -8.95
C HIS A 138 20.56 -29.43 -8.87
N GLN A 139 20.13 -29.97 -10.01
CA GLN A 139 19.13 -31.05 -10.03
C GLN A 139 19.68 -32.30 -9.33
N ASN A 140 18.78 -33.01 -8.66
CA ASN A 140 19.10 -34.27 -8.01
C ASN A 140 19.13 -35.39 -9.05
N ASP A 141 20.33 -35.67 -9.55
CA ASP A 141 20.60 -36.82 -10.41
C ASP A 141 20.96 -38.06 -9.59
N TRP A 142 20.91 -39.24 -10.19
CA TRP A 142 21.30 -40.50 -9.55
C TRP A 142 22.73 -40.52 -8.97
N THR A 143 23.60 -39.61 -9.40
CA THR A 143 25.00 -39.49 -8.91
C THR A 143 25.13 -38.65 -7.64
N ARG A 144 24.09 -37.91 -7.25
CA ARG A 144 24.14 -36.95 -6.13
C ARG A 144 23.08 -37.31 -5.10
N ALA A 145 23.44 -37.18 -3.82
CA ALA A 145 22.47 -37.40 -2.73
C ALA A 145 21.54 -36.21 -2.54
N ASN A 146 22.05 -34.99 -2.77
CA ASN A 146 21.37 -33.73 -2.47
C ASN A 146 20.94 -33.00 -3.75
N GLY A 147 19.82 -32.30 -3.69
CA GLY A 147 19.32 -31.45 -4.77
C GLY A 147 17.80 -31.46 -4.87
N VAL A 148 17.26 -30.56 -5.69
CA VAL A 148 15.82 -30.53 -5.97
C VAL A 148 15.50 -31.59 -7.01
N VAL A 149 14.50 -32.43 -6.72
CA VAL A 149 13.99 -33.41 -7.69
C VAL A 149 12.93 -32.73 -8.54
N VAL A 150 13.16 -32.67 -9.86
CA VAL A 150 12.24 -32.03 -10.81
C VAL A 150 11.54 -33.10 -11.63
N TYR A 151 10.23 -33.25 -11.41
CA TYR A 151 9.40 -34.15 -12.21
C TYR A 151 8.66 -33.37 -13.30
N LYS A 152 8.72 -33.87 -14.54
CA LYS A 152 7.85 -33.39 -15.62
C LYS A 152 6.55 -34.18 -15.59
N GLY A 153 5.43 -33.47 -15.42
CA GLY A 153 4.10 -34.03 -15.59
C GLY A 153 3.87 -34.51 -17.02
N LYS A 154 2.88 -35.39 -17.20
CA LYS A 154 2.43 -35.78 -18.55
C LYS A 154 1.88 -34.53 -19.25
N PRO A 155 2.24 -34.27 -20.52
CA PRO A 155 1.63 -33.17 -21.26
C PRO A 155 0.14 -33.43 -21.43
N ILE A 156 -0.65 -32.36 -21.47
CA ILE A 156 -2.06 -32.45 -21.84
C ILE A 156 -2.11 -32.76 -23.33
N LEU A 157 -2.75 -33.87 -23.68
CA LEU A 157 -2.91 -34.31 -25.06
C LEU A 157 -4.26 -33.82 -25.58
N LEU A 158 -4.25 -32.98 -26.61
CA LEU A 158 -5.46 -32.43 -27.25
C LEU A 158 -5.44 -32.73 -28.76
N GLY A 159 -6.56 -33.23 -29.29
CA GLY A 159 -6.77 -33.44 -30.72
C GLY A 159 -6.08 -34.66 -31.33
N LYS A 160 -6.00 -34.71 -32.66
CA LYS A 160 -5.46 -35.84 -33.45
C LYS A 160 -3.93 -35.86 -33.53
N GLU A 161 -3.26 -34.78 -33.16
CA GLU A 161 -1.78 -34.70 -33.08
C GLU A 161 -1.24 -35.10 -31.70
N ALA A 162 -2.13 -35.53 -30.80
CA ALA A 162 -1.79 -36.09 -29.51
C ALA A 162 -0.95 -37.36 -29.69
N LYS A 163 0.38 -37.22 -29.67
CA LYS A 163 1.28 -38.36 -29.53
C LYS A 163 1.00 -39.01 -28.19
N ALA A 164 0.69 -40.30 -28.19
CA ALA A 164 0.54 -41.06 -26.95
C ALA A 164 1.79 -40.85 -26.08
N ALA A 165 1.59 -40.42 -24.83
CA ALA A 165 2.70 -40.32 -23.89
C ALA A 165 3.31 -41.72 -23.74
N PRO A 166 4.65 -41.86 -23.75
CA PRO A 166 5.27 -43.17 -23.58
C PRO A 166 4.83 -43.77 -22.24
N GLU A 167 4.49 -45.06 -22.28
CA GLU A 167 4.17 -45.81 -21.06
C GLU A 167 5.43 -45.86 -20.19
N LYS A 168 5.28 -45.51 -18.91
CA LYS A 168 6.38 -45.52 -17.95
C LYS A 168 6.44 -46.89 -17.29
N ASP A 169 7.62 -47.49 -17.27
CA ASP A 169 7.86 -48.70 -16.50
C ASP A 169 7.87 -48.39 -14.99
N LYS A 170 7.66 -49.40 -14.13
CA LYS A 170 7.67 -49.27 -12.67
C LYS A 170 8.99 -48.68 -12.15
N THR A 171 10.09 -48.93 -12.85
CA THR A 171 11.43 -48.43 -12.51
C THR A 171 11.65 -46.97 -12.90
N ASP A 172 10.84 -46.40 -13.81
CA ASP A 172 11.03 -45.02 -14.31
C ASP A 172 10.64 -43.94 -13.30
N TYR A 173 9.86 -44.28 -12.28
CA TYR A 173 9.37 -43.30 -11.29
C TYR A 173 10.49 -42.74 -10.39
N PHE A 174 11.59 -43.47 -10.23
CA PHE A 174 12.73 -43.07 -9.40
C PHE A 174 14.08 -43.12 -10.14
N ASP A 175 14.07 -43.17 -11.47
CA ASP A 175 15.27 -43.36 -12.27
C ASP A 175 16.31 -42.22 -12.10
N ARG A 176 15.86 -40.96 -11.92
CA ARG A 176 16.73 -39.78 -11.78
C ARG A 176 17.85 -39.69 -12.84
N GLY A 177 17.53 -40.12 -14.07
CA GLY A 177 18.48 -40.14 -15.19
C GLY A 177 19.51 -41.28 -15.14
N PHE A 178 19.27 -42.32 -14.36
CA PHE A 178 20.16 -43.48 -14.28
C PHE A 178 20.15 -44.29 -15.58
N LYS A 179 18.98 -44.52 -16.20
CA LYS A 179 18.88 -45.21 -17.50
C LYS A 179 19.55 -44.45 -18.65
N SER A 180 19.67 -43.12 -18.57
CA SER A 180 20.31 -42.30 -19.61
C SER A 180 21.84 -42.21 -19.47
N ARG A 181 22.44 -42.87 -18.48
CA ARG A 181 23.90 -42.89 -18.28
C ARG A 181 24.63 -43.62 -19.41
N LYS A 182 25.82 -43.13 -19.76
CA LYS A 182 26.72 -43.80 -20.73
C LYS A 182 27.84 -44.62 -20.07
N VAL A 183 28.02 -44.47 -18.76
CA VAL A 183 29.20 -44.94 -18.01
C VAL A 183 29.30 -46.47 -17.91
N LEU A 184 28.18 -47.20 -17.98
CA LEU A 184 28.16 -48.68 -17.90
C LEU A 184 27.80 -49.35 -19.24
N LEU A 185 27.92 -48.64 -20.37
CA LEU A 185 27.69 -49.22 -21.71
C LEU A 185 28.90 -50.03 -22.23
N TYR A 186 29.93 -50.26 -21.41
CA TYR A 186 31.11 -51.01 -21.83
C TYR A 186 30.86 -52.52 -21.76
N LYS A 187 30.67 -53.08 -22.97
CA LYS A 187 30.95 -54.44 -23.43
C LYS A 187 30.15 -55.58 -22.80
N SER A 188 29.22 -56.12 -23.59
CA SER A 188 28.83 -57.53 -23.51
C SER A 188 29.99 -58.36 -24.10
N ASP A 189 30.79 -58.98 -23.22
CA ASP A 189 31.48 -60.22 -23.59
C ASP A 189 30.48 -61.39 -23.50
#